data_AF-A0A7V2IB94-F1
#
_entry.id   AF-A0A7V2IB94-F1
#
_cell.length_a   1.000
_cell.length_b   1.000
_cell.length_c   1.000
_cell.angle_alpha   90.00
_cell.angle_beta   90.00
_cell.angle_gamma   90.00
#
_symmetry.space_group_name_H-M   'P 1'
#
loop_
_entity.id
_entity.type
_entity.pdbx_description
1 polymer ?
#
loop_
_entity_poly.entity_id
_entity_poly.type
_entity_poly.pdbx_seq_one_letter_code
_entity_poly.pdbx_strand_id
1 'polypeptide(L)' 'MHGRAPSRRGAHRVGDGVRYLRYRYDAGSGKVFCLVEAPSKEAAAAVHREAHGLVADEIIEVEEGQ' A
#
# COMPACT_ATOMS: atom_id res chain seq x y z
N MET A 1 -13.59 -33.54 -6.80
CA MET A 1 -12.62 -32.96 -5.85
C MET A 1 -12.53 -31.47 -6.12
N HIS A 2 -13.30 -30.66 -5.39
CA HIS A 2 -13.28 -29.20 -5.56
C HIS A 2 -12.11 -28.63 -4.76
N GLY A 3 -10.96 -28.47 -5.41
CA GLY A 3 -9.80 -27.81 -4.82
C GLY A 3 -10.13 -26.35 -4.51
N ARG A 4 -10.17 -26.00 -3.23
CA ARG A 4 -10.36 -24.63 -2.76
C ARG A 4 -9.18 -23.78 -3.20
N ALA A 5 -9.42 -22.78 -4.05
CA ALA A 5 -8.42 -21.79 -4.42
C ALA A 5 -7.83 -21.16 -3.14
N PRO A 6 -6.50 -20.96 -3.04
CA PRO A 6 -5.93 -20.22 -1.93
C PRO A 6 -6.50 -18.79 -1.97
N SER A 7 -7.01 -18.30 -0.84
CA SER A 7 -7.53 -16.93 -0.71
C SER A 7 -6.39 -15.92 -0.86
N ARG A 8 -6.05 -15.59 -2.10
CA ARG A 8 -5.06 -14.57 -2.45
C ARG A 8 -5.68 -13.19 -2.30
N ARG A 9 -5.47 -12.54 -1.16
CA ARG A 9 -5.39 -11.08 -1.10
C ARG A 9 -4.08 -10.74 -0.39
N GLY A 10 -3.04 -10.66 -1.22
CA GLY A 10 -1.66 -10.46 -0.81
C GLY A 10 -1.48 -9.08 -0.22
N ALA A 11 -1.04 -9.06 1.02
CA ALA A 11 -0.65 -7.86 1.72
C ALA A 11 0.78 -8.14 2.20
N HIS A 12 1.76 -7.59 1.49
CA HIS A 12 3.17 -7.79 1.82
C HIS A 12 3.48 -6.91 3.03
N ARG A 13 3.79 -7.53 4.18
CA ARG A 13 4.28 -6.81 5.36
C ARG A 13 5.72 -6.40 5.09
N VAL A 14 6.02 -5.11 5.18
CA VAL A 14 7.38 -4.59 5.08
C VAL A 14 7.56 -3.66 6.28
N GLY A 15 8.45 -4.01 7.22
CA GLY A 15 8.67 -3.23 8.44
C GLY A 15 7.55 -3.27 9.50
N ASP A 16 7.79 -2.57 10.61
CA ASP A 16 7.08 -2.55 11.91
C ASP A 16 5.58 -2.18 11.84
N GLY A 17 4.76 -3.00 11.20
CA GLY A 17 3.31 -2.82 11.13
C GLY A 17 2.81 -2.10 9.87
N VAL A 18 3.65 -1.90 8.85
CA VAL A 18 3.25 -1.32 7.57
C VAL A 18 2.84 -2.41 6.58
N ARG A 19 1.73 -2.18 5.88
CA ARG A 19 1.15 -3.12 4.94
C ARG A 19 0.54 -2.40 3.73
N TYR A 20 1.17 -2.58 2.57
CA TYR A 20 0.64 -2.08 1.31
C TYR A 20 -0.48 -2.98 0.81
N LEU A 21 -1.68 -2.43 0.75
CA LEU A 21 -2.92 -3.15 0.43
C LEU A 21 -3.24 -3.08 -1.06
N ARG A 22 -2.97 -1.94 -1.69
CA ARG A 22 -3.28 -1.73 -3.10
C ARG A 22 -2.34 -0.74 -3.76
N TYR A 23 -2.06 -0.99 -5.03
CA TYR A 23 -1.38 -0.10 -5.94
C TYR A 23 -2.28 0.15 -7.15
N ARG A 24 -2.39 1.41 -7.58
CA ARG A 24 -3.09 1.80 -8.81
C ARG A 24 -2.29 2.85 -9.55
N TYR A 25 -2.25 2.72 -10.87
CA TYR A 25 -1.74 3.73 -11.77
C TYR A 25 -2.89 4.28 -12.60
N ASP A 26 -3.04 5.60 -12.62
CA ASP A 26 -3.96 6.30 -13.52
C ASP A 26 -3.17 6.85 -14.72
N ALA A 27 -3.32 6.20 -15.87
CA ALA A 27 -2.64 6.61 -17.10
C ALA A 27 -3.11 7.98 -17.63
N GLY A 28 -4.33 8.41 -17.29
CA GLY A 28 -4.86 9.70 -17.75
C GLY A 28 -4.15 10.89 -17.12
N SER A 29 -3.89 10.82 -15.81
CA SER A 29 -3.16 11.87 -15.08
C SER A 29 -1.67 11.57 -14.88
N GLY A 30 -1.22 10.36 -15.17
CA GLY A 30 0.15 9.90 -14.87
C GLY A 30 0.42 9.67 -13.38
N LYS A 31 -0.62 9.59 -12.54
CA LYS A 31 -0.49 9.49 -11.08
C LYS A 31 -0.49 8.04 -10.59
N VAL A 32 0.22 7.82 -9.49
CA VAL A 32 0.25 6.55 -8.76
C VAL A 32 -0.42 6.74 -7.40
N PHE A 33 -1.26 5.79 -7.03
CA PHE A 33 -1.93 5.75 -5.73
C PHE A 33 -1.63 4.44 -5.02
N CYS A 34 -1.17 4.54 -3.78
CA CYS A 34 -0.96 3.41 -2.90
C CYS A 34 -1.96 3.49 -1.73
N LEU A 35 -2.70 2.41 -1.49
CA LEU A 35 -3.44 2.23 -0.24
C LEU A 35 -2.57 1.43 0.71
N VAL A 36 -2.30 1.99 1.88
CA VAL A 36 -1.39 1.43 2.88
C VAL A 36 -2.03 1.53 4.26
N GLU A 37 -1.89 0.47 5.05
CA GLU A 37 -2.18 0.47 6.48
C GLU A 37 -0.84 0.58 7.21
N ALA A 38 -0.70 1.56 8.09
CA ALA A 38 0.56 1.86 8.77
C ALA A 38 0.28 2.51 10.13
N PRO A 39 1.20 2.39 11.11
CA PRO A 39 1.06 3.07 12.40
C PRO A 39 1.22 4.58 12.29
N SER A 40 1.87 5.09 11.24
CA SER A 40 1.96 6.52 10.92
C SER A 40 2.30 6.75 9.45
N LYS A 41 2.15 7.99 8.98
CA LYS A 41 2.54 8.41 7.62
C LYS A 41 4.05 8.25 7.39
N GLU A 42 4.86 8.56 8.40
CA GLU A 42 6.31 8.45 8.37
C GLU A 42 6.75 6.99 8.24
N ALA A 43 6.07 6.07 8.94
CA ALA A 43 6.33 4.64 8.81
C ALA A 43 6.04 4.14 7.39
N ALA A 44 4.91 4.55 6.80
CA ALA A 44 4.62 4.25 5.39
C ALA A 44 5.70 4.82 4.46
N ALA A 45 6.09 6.08 4.62
CA ALA A 45 7.10 6.74 3.80
C ALA A 45 8.48 6.08 3.90
N ALA A 46 8.90 5.68 5.12
CA ALA A 46 10.17 5.00 5.35
C ALA A 46 10.23 3.67 4.59
N VAL A 47 9.18 2.85 4.75
CA VAL A 47 9.07 1.55 4.07
C VAL A 47 9.01 1.70 2.54
N HIS A 48 8.27 2.68 2.02
CA HIS A 48 8.23 2.96 0.57
C HIS A 48 9.63 3.28 0.03
N ARG A 49 10.36 4.13 0.76
CA ARG A 49 11.71 4.54 0.40
C ARG A 49 12.69 3.38 0.48
N GLU A 50 12.60 2.52 1.49
CA GLU A 50 13.44 1.32 1.59
C GLU A 50 13.18 0.33 0.46
N ALA A 51 11.92 0.19 0.03
CA ALA A 51 11.55 -0.77 -1.01
C ALA A 51 12.11 -0.41 -2.39
N HIS A 52 12.03 0.86 -2.80
CA HIS A 52 12.44 1.27 -4.16
C HIS A 52 12.89 2.74 -4.26
N GLY A 53 13.19 3.40 -3.14
CA GLY A 53 13.73 4.76 -3.11
C GLY A 53 12.73 5.87 -3.43
N LEU A 54 11.50 5.53 -3.85
CA LEU A 54 10.45 6.51 -4.14
C LEU A 54 9.57 6.74 -2.93
N VAL A 55 8.99 7.94 -2.84
CA VAL A 55 8.08 8.37 -1.78
C VAL A 55 6.91 9.08 -2.43
N ALA A 56 5.73 9.01 -1.81
CA ALA A 56 4.59 9.78 -2.31
C ALA A 56 4.83 11.28 -2.11
N ASP A 57 4.39 12.10 -3.06
CA ASP A 57 4.41 13.56 -2.94
C ASP A 57 3.51 14.02 -1.77
N GLU A 58 2.40 13.31 -1.56
CA GLU A 58 1.45 13.55 -0.47
C GLU A 58 1.03 12.24 0.18
N ILE A 59 0.88 12.26 1.52
CA ILE A 59 0.31 11.15 2.29
C ILE A 59 -0.88 11.68 3.09
N ILE A 60 -2.06 11.18 2.76
CA ILE A 60 -3.32 11.55 3.37
C ILE A 60 -3.78 10.36 4.21
N GLU A 61 -4.07 10.61 5.48
CA GLU A 61 -4.66 9.60 6.36
C GLU A 61 -6.16 9.57 6.09
N VAL A 62 -6.72 8.36 5.99
CA VAL A 62 -8.11 8.13 5.62
C VAL A 62 -8.69 7.02 6.49
N GLU A 63 -9.99 7.08 6.75
CA GLU A 63 -10.76 5.98 7.34
C GLU A 63 -11.55 5.25 6.23
N GLU A 64 -11.58 3.92 6.27
CA GLU A 64 -12.34 3.16 5.26
C GLU A 64 -13.85 3.32 5.49
N GLY A 65 -14.56 3.79 4.46
CA GLY A 65 -16.03 3.92 4.48
C GLY A 65 -16.55 5.30 4.91
N GLN A 66 -15.69 6.32 4.99
CA GLN A 66 -16.07 7.73 5.10
C GLN A 66 -15.86 8.47 3.77
#